data_AF-A0A1D3L488-F1
#
_entry.id   AF-A0A1D3L488-F1
#
_cell.length_a   1.000
_cell.length_b   1.000
_cell.length_c   1.000
_cell.angle_alpha   90.00
_cell.angle_beta   90.00
_cell.angle_gamma   90.00
#
_symmetry.space_group_name_H-M   'P 1'
#
loop_
_entity.id
_entity.type
_entity.pdbx_description
1 polymer ?
#
loop_
_entity_poly.entity_id
_entity_poly.type
_entity_poly.pdbx_seq_one_letter_code
_entity_poly.pdbx_strand_id
1 'polypeptide(L)'
;MPIDTHVYLLLYILTSYALIYNDLRDYKTFWGNNNMDVKEYYNILSEITDIDLEVSSIADSRRLMSALKEIEETLHKLKKSVEWDIKQVKSDHAHNKRIIIDKYTGKSQKSGISSVLRSSPRKKMMQELKRLGMEKNEKIQEYQELQRIIEDLILEVETKKQPVNEFIRNRLFNS
;
A
#
# COMPACT_ATOMS: atom_id res chain seq x y z
N MET A 1 32.37 -27.37 25.09
CA MET A 1 31.04 -27.60 24.50
C MET A 1 30.58 -26.29 23.89
N PRO A 2 30.53 -26.14 22.56
CA PRO A 2 30.00 -24.93 21.96
C PRO A 2 28.47 -25.02 21.94
N ILE A 3 27.81 -23.98 22.43
CA ILE A 3 26.37 -23.80 22.36
C ILE A 3 26.05 -23.44 20.90
N ASP A 4 25.18 -24.22 20.28
CA ASP A 4 24.83 -24.17 18.85
C ASP A 4 24.42 -22.76 18.38
N THR A 5 25.21 -22.22 17.44
CA THR A 5 24.96 -20.96 16.72
C THR A 5 23.61 -20.96 15.99
N HIS A 6 23.06 -22.14 15.71
CA HIS A 6 21.74 -22.33 15.09
C HIS A 6 20.56 -21.92 15.99
N VAL A 7 20.72 -21.95 17.32
CA VAL A 7 19.67 -21.55 18.25
C VAL A 7 19.52 -20.02 18.29
N TYR A 8 20.62 -19.28 18.11
CA TYR A 8 20.61 -17.81 18.03
C TYR A 8 19.98 -17.29 16.73
N LEU A 9 20.19 -17.98 15.60
CA LEU A 9 19.52 -17.63 14.34
C LEU A 9 18.01 -17.87 14.41
N LEU A 10 17.58 -18.97 15.04
CA LEU A 10 16.17 -19.28 15.24
C LEU A 10 15.48 -18.28 16.19
N LEU A 11 16.17 -17.84 17.24
CA LEU A 11 15.68 -16.78 18.13
C LEU A 11 15.61 -15.42 17.42
N TYR A 12 16.61 -15.07 16.60
CA TYR A 12 16.62 -13.81 15.83
C TYR A 12 15.46 -13.75 14.83
N ILE A 13 15.23 -14.84 14.10
CA ILE A 13 14.10 -14.96 13.16
C ILE A 13 12.77 -14.88 13.92
N LEU A 14 12.62 -15.57 15.05
CA LEU A 14 11.39 -15.52 15.85
C LEU A 14 11.13 -14.14 16.48
N THR A 15 12.18 -13.40 16.89
CA THR A 15 12.03 -12.04 17.42
C THR A 15 11.72 -11.01 16.35
N SER A 16 12.32 -11.12 15.15
CA SER A 16 12.00 -10.25 14.02
C SER A 16 10.58 -10.50 13.51
N TYR A 17 10.14 -11.77 13.49
CA TYR A 17 8.76 -12.14 13.17
C TYR A 17 7.75 -11.67 14.22
N ALA A 18 8.08 -11.72 15.52
CA ALA A 18 7.19 -11.24 16.58
C ALA A 18 7.02 -9.71 16.58
N LEU A 19 8.03 -8.96 16.12
CA LEU A 19 7.95 -7.51 15.93
C LEU A 19 7.03 -7.16 14.75
N ILE A 20 7.22 -7.81 13.59
CA ILE A 20 6.35 -7.64 12.41
C ILE A 20 4.90 -8.02 12.74
N TYR A 21 4.69 -9.10 13.50
CA TYR A 21 3.36 -9.59 13.84
C TYR A 21 2.61 -8.72 14.87
N ASN A 22 3.34 -8.09 15.81
CA ASN A 22 2.72 -7.15 16.76
C ASN A 22 2.41 -5.81 16.09
N ASP A 23 3.28 -5.31 15.20
CA ASP A 23 2.97 -4.11 14.40
C ASP A 23 1.75 -4.34 13.51
N LEU A 24 1.71 -5.45 12.74
CA LEU A 24 0.60 -5.77 11.84
C LEU A 24 -0.74 -6.06 12.56
N ARG A 25 -0.70 -6.47 13.84
CA ARG A 25 -1.90 -6.65 14.67
C ARG A 25 -2.45 -5.33 15.18
N ASP A 26 -1.59 -4.35 15.49
CA ASP A 26 -2.01 -2.98 15.81
C ASP A 26 -2.54 -2.23 14.58
N TYR A 27 -2.03 -2.54 13.37
CA TYR A 27 -2.60 -2.05 12.12
C TYR A 27 -4.07 -2.47 11.94
N LYS A 28 -4.49 -3.65 12.42
CA LYS A 28 -5.89 -4.11 12.36
C LYS A 28 -6.88 -3.22 13.13
N THR A 29 -6.40 -2.50 14.13
CA THR A 29 -7.16 -1.47 14.87
C THR A 29 -7.07 -0.09 14.20
N PHE A 30 -6.04 0.14 13.37
CA PHE A 30 -5.79 1.37 12.61
C PHE A 30 -6.60 1.48 11.30
N TRP A 31 -6.90 0.36 10.64
CA TRP A 31 -7.71 0.27 9.40
C TRP A 31 -9.20 0.67 9.56
N GLY A 32 -9.57 1.22 10.71
CA GLY A 32 -10.94 1.55 11.07
C GLY A 32 -11.50 2.85 10.47
N ASN A 33 -10.69 3.81 9.99
CA ASN A 33 -11.24 5.05 9.39
C ASN A 33 -10.26 6.05 8.73
N ASN A 34 -8.98 5.72 8.50
CA ASN A 34 -8.01 6.68 7.93
C ASN A 34 -7.42 6.19 6.60
N ASN A 35 -7.42 7.06 5.58
CA ASN A 35 -6.68 6.87 4.33
C ASN A 35 -5.20 6.67 4.64
N MET A 36 -4.57 5.66 4.02
CA MET A 36 -3.14 5.41 4.21
C MET A 36 -2.32 6.26 3.22
N ASP A 37 -1.23 6.85 3.70
CA ASP A 37 -0.36 7.68 2.86
C ASP A 37 0.52 6.83 1.93
N VAL A 38 0.89 7.38 0.78
CA VAL A 38 1.74 6.69 -0.21
C VAL A 38 3.07 6.24 0.41
N LYS A 39 3.64 7.06 1.32
CA LYS A 39 4.88 6.72 2.01
C LYS A 39 4.73 5.50 2.92
N GLU A 40 3.58 5.34 3.58
CA GLU A 40 3.32 4.20 4.46
C GLU A 40 3.26 2.89 3.65
N TYR A 41 2.69 2.91 2.44
CA TYR A 41 2.76 1.77 1.53
C TYR A 41 4.19 1.40 1.15
N TYR A 42 5.03 2.39 0.78
CA TYR A 42 6.41 2.13 0.41
C TYR A 42 7.23 1.52 1.56
N ASN A 43 6.99 1.95 2.81
CA ASN A 43 7.66 1.36 3.97
C ASN A 43 7.31 -0.13 4.10
N ILE A 44 6.02 -0.48 4.03
CA ILE A 44 5.57 -1.87 4.13
C ILE A 44 6.15 -2.71 2.97
N LEU A 45 6.20 -2.15 1.76
CA LEU A 45 6.77 -2.85 0.59
C LEU A 45 8.28 -3.09 0.75
N SER A 46 9.02 -2.12 1.30
CA SER A 46 10.46 -2.29 1.58
C SER A 46 10.71 -3.44 2.55
N GLU A 47 9.92 -3.55 3.61
CA GLU A 47 10.02 -4.65 4.58
C GLU A 47 9.75 -6.02 3.95
N ILE A 48 8.84 -6.08 2.97
CA ILE A 48 8.55 -7.33 2.24
C ILE A 48 9.71 -7.71 1.32
N THR A 49 10.33 -6.73 0.66
CA THR A 49 11.43 -6.99 -0.30
C THR A 49 12.76 -7.31 0.37
N ASP A 50 12.97 -6.89 1.62
CA ASP A 50 14.20 -7.16 2.39
C ASP A 50 14.27 -8.59 2.97
N ILE A 51 13.26 -9.43 2.73
CA ILE A 51 13.24 -10.82 3.21
C ILE A 51 14.15 -11.67 2.32
N ASP A 52 15.37 -11.92 2.81
CA ASP A 52 16.34 -12.80 2.17
C ASP A 52 15.96 -14.29 2.38
N LEU A 53 15.87 -15.04 1.29
CA LEU A 53 15.30 -16.40 1.28
C LEU A 53 16.31 -17.41 0.73
N GLU A 54 17.29 -17.80 1.56
CA GLU A 54 18.20 -18.92 1.26
C GLU A 54 17.63 -20.27 1.76
N VAL A 55 17.79 -21.34 0.95
CA VAL A 55 17.25 -22.68 1.26
C VAL A 55 18.35 -23.74 1.16
N SER A 56 18.48 -24.59 2.19
CA SER A 56 19.42 -25.73 2.19
C SER A 56 18.79 -27.10 2.55
N SER A 57 17.51 -27.16 2.98
CA SER A 57 16.84 -28.42 3.37
C SER A 57 15.32 -28.44 3.11
N ILE A 58 14.66 -29.62 3.24
CA ILE A 58 13.18 -29.78 3.08
C ILE A 58 12.41 -29.01 4.15
N ALA A 59 12.92 -28.96 5.38
CA ALA A 59 12.32 -28.18 6.45
C ALA A 59 12.38 -26.68 6.10
N ASP A 60 13.47 -26.24 5.48
CA ASP A 60 13.62 -24.88 4.98
C ASP A 60 12.70 -24.61 3.78
N SER A 61 12.46 -25.60 2.90
CA SER A 61 11.49 -25.47 1.80
C SER A 61 10.04 -25.33 2.29
N ARG A 62 9.64 -26.07 3.33
CA ARG A 62 8.30 -25.93 3.94
C ARG A 62 8.13 -24.58 4.64
N ARG A 63 9.16 -24.12 5.36
CA ARG A 63 9.19 -22.80 5.99
C ARG A 63 9.12 -21.68 4.94
N LEU A 64 9.91 -21.79 3.88
CA LEU A 64 9.87 -20.89 2.73
C LEU A 64 8.47 -20.82 2.11
N MET A 65 7.81 -21.97 1.87
CA MET A 65 6.45 -21.98 1.32
C MET A 65 5.44 -21.27 2.22
N SER A 66 5.56 -21.42 3.55
CA SER A 66 4.70 -20.68 4.51
C SER A 66 4.96 -19.18 4.43
N ALA A 67 6.22 -18.76 4.44
CA ALA A 67 6.60 -17.35 4.33
C ALA A 67 6.10 -16.72 3.01
N LEU A 68 6.29 -17.41 1.87
CA LEU A 68 5.79 -16.95 0.57
C LEU A 68 4.26 -16.80 0.56
N LYS A 69 3.53 -17.70 1.21
CA LYS A 69 2.07 -17.59 1.34
C LYS A 69 1.64 -16.39 2.20
N GLU A 70 2.35 -16.15 3.31
CA GLU A 70 2.08 -15.00 4.17
C GLU A 70 2.35 -13.66 3.46
N ILE A 71 3.43 -13.60 2.67
CA ILE A 71 3.75 -12.44 1.83
C ILE A 71 2.64 -12.22 0.78
N GLU A 72 2.23 -13.27 0.07
CA GLU A 72 1.13 -13.22 -0.92
C GLU A 72 -0.19 -12.71 -0.30
N GLU A 73 -0.55 -13.23 0.89
CA GLU A 73 -1.74 -12.77 1.62
C GLU A 73 -1.64 -11.29 2.01
N THR A 74 -0.45 -10.81 2.37
CA THR A 74 -0.18 -9.42 2.73
C THR A 74 -0.29 -8.51 1.50
N LEU A 75 0.34 -8.89 0.38
CA LEU A 75 0.27 -8.16 -0.88
C LEU A 75 -1.17 -8.05 -1.40
N HIS A 76 -1.98 -9.11 -1.28
CA HIS A 76 -3.40 -9.04 -1.63
C HIS A 76 -4.22 -8.09 -0.74
N LYS A 77 -3.89 -7.97 0.55
CA LYS A 77 -4.52 -6.98 1.44
C LYS A 77 -4.12 -5.57 1.05
N LEU A 78 -2.83 -5.33 0.78
CA LEU A 78 -2.33 -4.03 0.33
C LEU A 78 -2.99 -3.60 -0.97
N LYS A 79 -3.15 -4.50 -1.95
CA LYS A 79 -3.87 -4.23 -3.19
C LYS A 79 -5.28 -3.69 -2.94
N LYS A 80 -6.06 -4.37 -2.09
CA LYS A 80 -7.42 -3.94 -1.74
C LYS A 80 -7.44 -2.58 -1.03
N SER A 81 -6.44 -2.31 -0.22
CA SER A 81 -6.30 -1.04 0.48
C SER A 81 -6.04 0.12 -0.48
N VAL A 82 -5.08 -0.05 -1.41
CA VAL A 82 -4.78 0.94 -2.46
C VAL A 82 -6.03 1.24 -3.31
N GLU A 83 -6.78 0.21 -3.69
CA GLU A 83 -8.04 0.37 -4.42
C GLU A 83 -9.09 1.20 -3.65
N TRP A 84 -9.11 1.07 -2.32
CA TRP A 84 -10.01 1.83 -1.45
C TRP A 84 -9.56 3.29 -1.32
N ASP A 85 -8.28 3.54 -1.12
CA ASP A 85 -7.72 4.90 -1.03
C ASP A 85 -7.95 5.68 -2.34
N ILE A 86 -7.80 5.03 -3.50
CA ILE A 86 -8.15 5.63 -4.81
C ILE A 86 -9.62 6.05 -4.85
N LYS A 87 -10.54 5.22 -4.31
CA LYS A 87 -11.97 5.56 -4.25
C LYS A 87 -12.21 6.74 -3.32
N GLN A 88 -11.52 6.82 -2.19
CA GLN A 88 -11.61 7.96 -1.27
C GLN A 88 -11.11 9.24 -1.91
N VAL A 89 -9.96 9.25 -2.58
CA VAL A 89 -9.44 10.43 -3.30
C VAL A 89 -10.47 10.95 -4.33
N LYS A 90 -11.17 10.06 -5.02
CA LYS A 90 -12.25 10.43 -5.95
C LYS A 90 -13.46 11.03 -5.22
N SER A 91 -13.84 10.46 -4.09
CA SER A 91 -14.93 10.94 -3.22
C SER A 91 -14.62 12.35 -2.69
N ASP A 92 -13.43 12.53 -2.11
CA ASP A 92 -12.96 13.81 -1.57
C ASP A 92 -12.89 14.89 -2.66
N HIS A 93 -12.40 14.54 -3.84
CA HIS A 93 -12.40 15.46 -4.98
C HIS A 93 -13.80 15.91 -5.36
N ALA A 94 -14.78 15.01 -5.39
CA ALA A 94 -16.17 15.35 -5.69
C ALA A 94 -16.78 16.26 -4.61
N HIS A 95 -16.47 15.99 -3.33
CA HIS A 95 -16.89 16.81 -2.20
C HIS A 95 -16.29 18.23 -2.27
N ASN A 96 -14.96 18.32 -2.41
CA ASN A 96 -14.23 19.59 -2.49
C ASN A 96 -14.62 20.42 -3.73
N LYS A 97 -14.91 19.75 -4.85
CA LYS A 97 -15.45 20.43 -6.04
C LYS A 97 -16.77 21.14 -5.75
N ARG A 98 -17.69 20.52 -4.98
CA ARG A 98 -18.96 21.15 -4.58
C ARG A 98 -18.72 22.36 -3.69
N ILE A 99 -17.85 22.22 -2.68
CA ILE A 99 -17.47 23.33 -1.78
C ILE A 99 -16.94 24.53 -2.58
N ILE A 100 -16.05 24.29 -3.54
CA ILE A 100 -15.50 25.36 -4.39
C ILE A 100 -16.63 26.02 -5.20
N ILE A 101 -17.52 25.25 -5.83
CA ILE A 101 -18.63 25.83 -6.60
C ILE A 101 -19.49 26.71 -5.69
N ASP A 102 -19.94 26.17 -4.55
CA ASP A 102 -20.80 26.87 -3.59
C ASP A 102 -20.15 28.15 -3.05
N LYS A 103 -18.83 28.16 -2.84
CA LYS A 103 -18.06 29.33 -2.42
C LYS A 103 -18.15 30.50 -3.41
N TYR A 104 -18.22 30.23 -4.72
CA TYR A 104 -18.23 31.27 -5.76
C TYR A 104 -19.62 31.54 -6.34
N THR A 105 -20.58 30.61 -6.21
CA THR A 105 -21.95 30.75 -6.73
C THR A 105 -23.02 30.95 -5.64
N GLY A 106 -22.64 30.82 -4.37
CA GLY A 106 -23.54 31.02 -3.22
C GLY A 106 -24.08 32.45 -3.11
N LYS A 107 -25.29 32.58 -2.57
CA LYS A 107 -26.12 33.80 -2.41
C LYS A 107 -25.48 34.99 -1.65
N SER A 108 -24.20 34.94 -1.26
CA SER A 108 -23.55 35.94 -0.40
C SER A 108 -22.75 37.03 -1.14
N GLN A 109 -22.65 37.00 -2.48
CA GLN A 109 -22.05 38.11 -3.23
C GLN A 109 -23.01 39.32 -3.28
N LYS A 110 -23.22 39.98 -2.15
CA LYS A 110 -23.81 41.32 -2.09
C LYS A 110 -22.95 42.24 -2.95
N SER A 111 -23.58 42.83 -3.95
CA SER A 111 -23.02 43.79 -4.89
C SER A 111 -22.33 44.94 -4.15
N GLY A 112 -20.99 44.94 -4.15
CA GLY A 112 -20.18 46.03 -3.63
C GLY A 112 -19.11 46.39 -4.65
N ILE A 113 -19.25 47.58 -5.24
CA ILE A 113 -18.42 48.17 -6.29
C ILE A 113 -16.95 48.22 -5.84
N SER A 114 -16.17 47.17 -6.13
CA SER A 114 -14.71 47.13 -5.90
C SER A 114 -13.96 46.39 -7.02
N SER A 115 -14.48 46.46 -8.25
CA SER A 115 -14.13 45.57 -9.36
C SER A 115 -12.99 46.02 -10.28
N VAL A 116 -12.06 46.89 -9.87
CA VAL A 116 -11.07 47.44 -10.83
C VAL A 116 -9.66 46.82 -10.72
N LEU A 117 -9.34 46.05 -9.66
CA LEU A 117 -7.96 45.55 -9.45
C LEU A 117 -7.81 44.05 -9.15
N ARG A 118 -8.86 43.22 -9.20
CA ARG A 118 -8.77 41.78 -8.92
C ARG A 118 -9.48 40.93 -9.98
N SER A 119 -8.88 39.79 -10.33
CA SER A 119 -9.42 38.79 -11.26
C SER A 119 -10.87 38.40 -10.92
N SER A 120 -11.70 38.19 -11.97
CA SER A 120 -13.13 37.89 -11.79
C SER A 120 -13.35 36.64 -10.94
N PRO A 121 -14.40 36.59 -10.08
CA PRO A 121 -14.70 35.42 -9.25
C PRO A 121 -14.79 34.12 -10.05
N ARG A 122 -15.36 34.18 -11.27
CA ARG A 122 -15.41 33.05 -12.21
C ARG A 122 -14.03 32.55 -12.62
N LYS A 123 -13.07 33.46 -12.88
CA LYS A 123 -11.70 33.09 -13.23
C LYS A 123 -10.98 32.42 -12.06
N LYS A 124 -11.18 32.92 -10.83
CA LYS A 124 -10.62 32.33 -9.61
C LYS A 124 -11.19 30.94 -9.33
N MET A 125 -12.51 30.78 -9.43
CA MET A 125 -13.17 29.47 -9.32
C MET A 125 -12.59 28.46 -10.30
N MET A 126 -12.44 28.85 -11.57
CA MET A 126 -11.89 27.96 -12.59
C MET A 126 -10.43 27.56 -12.29
N GLN A 127 -9.61 28.49 -11.78
CA GLN A 127 -8.24 28.21 -11.37
C GLN A 127 -8.20 27.22 -10.19
N GLU A 128 -9.05 27.42 -9.18
CA GLU A 128 -9.13 26.56 -8.00
C GLU A 128 -9.61 25.14 -8.36
N LEU A 129 -10.62 25.03 -9.24
CA LEU A 129 -11.09 23.75 -9.79
C LEU A 129 -10.02 23.04 -10.62
N LYS A 130 -9.27 23.78 -11.44
CA LYS A 130 -8.17 23.21 -12.23
C LYS A 130 -7.09 22.65 -11.32
N ARG A 131 -6.69 23.40 -10.28
CA ARG A 131 -5.72 22.96 -9.28
C ARG A 131 -6.18 21.68 -8.57
N LEU A 132 -7.42 21.67 -8.08
CA LEU A 132 -8.02 20.49 -7.44
C LEU A 132 -8.05 19.27 -8.37
N GLY A 133 -8.25 19.49 -9.68
CA GLY A 133 -8.18 18.43 -10.70
C GLY A 133 -6.79 17.86 -10.89
N MET A 134 -5.76 18.71 -10.89
CA MET A 134 -4.35 18.30 -11.00
C MET A 134 -3.92 17.50 -9.76
N GLU A 135 -4.20 18.01 -8.55
CA GLU A 135 -3.86 17.33 -7.29
C GLU A 135 -4.49 15.92 -7.19
N LYS A 136 -5.76 15.78 -7.58
CA LYS A 136 -6.43 14.48 -7.62
C LYS A 136 -5.76 13.54 -8.64
N ASN A 137 -5.34 14.04 -9.80
CA ASN A 137 -4.69 13.21 -10.81
C ASN A 137 -3.31 12.74 -10.36
N GLU A 138 -2.50 13.64 -9.80
CA GLU A 138 -1.18 13.34 -9.24
C GLU A 138 -1.29 12.26 -8.15
N LYS A 139 -2.18 12.45 -7.18
CA LYS A 139 -2.37 11.49 -6.09
C LYS A 139 -2.89 10.12 -6.58
N ILE A 140 -3.81 10.09 -7.55
CA ILE A 140 -4.26 8.83 -8.15
C ILE A 140 -3.11 8.13 -8.89
N GLN A 141 -2.25 8.88 -9.57
CA GLN A 141 -1.12 8.31 -10.30
C GLN A 141 -0.13 7.63 -9.35
N GLU A 142 0.16 8.24 -8.19
CA GLU A 142 1.01 7.64 -7.15
C GLU A 142 0.44 6.30 -6.64
N TYR A 143 -0.87 6.26 -6.33
CA TYR A 143 -1.51 4.99 -5.94
C TYR A 143 -1.56 3.96 -7.07
N GLN A 144 -1.68 4.38 -8.33
CA GLN A 144 -1.63 3.47 -9.48
C GLN A 144 -0.24 2.87 -9.67
N GLU A 145 0.82 3.60 -9.33
CA GLU A 145 2.18 3.09 -9.33
C GLU A 145 2.38 2.05 -8.23
N LEU A 146 1.90 2.32 -7.01
CA LEU A 146 1.86 1.33 -5.92
C LEU A 146 1.12 0.06 -6.32
N GLN A 147 -0.03 0.19 -7.00
CA GLN A 147 -0.79 -0.95 -7.47
C GLN A 147 0.03 -1.83 -8.43
N ARG A 148 0.78 -1.22 -9.36
CA ARG A 148 1.65 -1.97 -10.29
C ARG A 148 2.76 -2.70 -9.55
N ILE A 149 3.43 -2.03 -8.62
CA ILE A 149 4.49 -2.64 -7.80
C ILE A 149 3.95 -3.85 -7.02
N ILE A 150 2.78 -3.71 -6.40
CA ILE A 150 2.12 -4.81 -5.68
C ILE A 150 1.78 -5.97 -6.62
N GLU A 151 1.28 -5.69 -7.82
CA GLU A 151 0.96 -6.71 -8.82
C GLU A 151 2.22 -7.45 -9.30
N ASP A 152 3.32 -6.74 -9.53
CA ASP A 152 4.60 -7.33 -9.92
C ASP A 152 5.17 -8.24 -8.80
N LEU A 153 5.09 -7.80 -7.54
CA LEU A 153 5.53 -8.60 -6.39
C LEU A 153 4.67 -9.87 -6.18
N ILE A 154 3.36 -9.79 -6.42
CA ILE A 154 2.48 -10.97 -6.38
C ILE A 154 2.94 -11.99 -7.42
N LEU A 155 3.20 -11.54 -8.66
CA LEU A 155 3.69 -12.41 -9.73
C LEU A 155 5.06 -13.02 -9.41
N GLU A 156 5.96 -12.25 -8.79
CA GLU A 156 7.26 -12.75 -8.35
C GLU A 156 7.12 -13.86 -7.31
N VAL A 157 6.25 -13.66 -6.31
CA VAL A 157 5.96 -14.65 -5.26
C VAL A 157 5.33 -15.91 -5.86
N GLU A 158 4.36 -15.77 -6.77
CA GLU A 158 3.75 -16.91 -7.48
C GLU A 158 4.79 -17.71 -8.28
N THR A 159 5.70 -17.00 -8.96
CA THR A 159 6.79 -17.61 -9.74
C THR A 159 7.77 -18.36 -8.84
N LYS A 160 8.11 -17.80 -7.67
CA LYS A 160 8.98 -18.44 -6.66
C LYS A 160 8.34 -19.66 -6.00
N LYS A 161 7.01 -19.70 -5.85
CA LYS A 161 6.29 -20.85 -5.27
C LYS A 161 6.33 -22.09 -6.16
N GLN A 162 6.36 -21.95 -7.48
CA GLN A 162 6.36 -23.08 -8.43
C GLN A 162 7.53 -24.07 -8.22
N PRO A 163 8.82 -23.65 -8.26
CA PRO A 163 9.94 -24.58 -8.11
C PRO A 163 10.01 -25.21 -6.71
N VAL A 164 9.59 -24.48 -5.67
CA VAL A 164 9.51 -25.02 -4.31
C VAL A 164 8.45 -26.11 -4.21
N ASN A 165 7.29 -25.91 -4.84
CA ASN A 165 6.24 -26.93 -4.92
C ASN A 165 6.69 -28.17 -5.70
N GLU A 166 7.38 -27.98 -6.82
CA GLU A 166 7.95 -29.08 -7.61
C GLU A 166 9.00 -29.86 -6.82
N PHE A 167 9.91 -29.17 -6.11
CA PHE A 167 10.91 -29.80 -5.26
C PHE A 167 10.27 -30.66 -4.15
N ILE A 168 9.27 -30.11 -3.46
CA ILE A 168 8.52 -30.83 -2.42
C ILE A 168 7.80 -32.04 -3.03
N ARG A 169 7.12 -31.88 -4.16
CA ARG A 169 6.40 -32.96 -4.85
C ARG A 169 7.37 -34.07 -5.29
N ASN A 170 8.46 -33.74 -5.96
CA ASN A 170 9.43 -34.72 -6.45
C ASN A 170 10.07 -35.51 -5.30
N ARG A 171 10.36 -34.87 -4.16
CA ARG A 171 10.89 -35.57 -2.98
C ARG A 171 9.85 -36.44 -2.27
N LEU A 172 8.59 -36.02 -2.20
CA LEU A 172 7.56 -36.77 -1.48
C LEU A 172 6.98 -37.95 -2.28
N PHE A 173 6.98 -37.86 -3.62
CA PHE A 173 6.31 -38.84 -4.49
C PHE A 173 7.26 -39.67 -5.38
N ASN A 174 8.54 -39.29 -5.50
CA ASN A 174 9.57 -40.11 -6.18
C ASN A 174 10.56 -40.75 -5.18
N SER A 175 10.16 -40.95 -3.92
CA SER A 175 10.91 -41.75 -2.94
C SER A 175 10.43 -43.20 -2.94
#